data_AF-A0A9D8JJC8-F1
#
_entry.id   AF-A0A9D8JJC8-F1
#
_cell.length_a   1.000
_cell.length_b   1.000
_cell.length_c   1.000
_cell.angle_alpha   90.00
_cell.angle_beta   90.00
_cell.angle_gamma   90.00
#
_symmetry.space_group_name_H-M   'P 1'
#
loop_
_entity.id
_entity.type
_entity.pdbx_description
1 polymer ?
#
loop_
_entity_poly.entity_id
_entity_poly.type
_entity_poly.pdbx_seq_one_letter_code
_entity_poly.pdbx_strand_id
1 'polypeptide(L)' 'MSLTKLKQMDVRIKKIKKAAQELKELSGGIQAVDRNASRILASAKMLEINISDLLEINL' A
#
# COMPACT_ATOMS: atom_id res chain seq x y z
N MET A 1 -6.05 19.90 -3.39
CA MET A 1 -6.24 18.53 -3.97
C MET A 1 -7.72 18.23 -3.97
N SER A 2 -8.30 17.56 -4.97
CA SER A 2 -9.72 17.17 -4.92
C SER A 2 -9.94 15.87 -4.15
N LEU A 3 -11.09 15.72 -3.49
CA LEU A 3 -11.47 14.49 -2.78
C LEU A 3 -11.40 13.26 -3.69
N THR A 4 -11.80 13.41 -4.96
CA THR A 4 -11.71 12.34 -5.97
C THR A 4 -10.27 11.87 -6.17
N LYS A 5 -9.31 12.79 -6.30
CA LYS A 5 -7.89 12.44 -6.43
C LYS A 5 -7.35 11.75 -5.17
N LEU A 6 -7.78 12.21 -3.98
CA LEU A 6 -7.41 11.59 -2.70
C LEU A 6 -7.91 10.15 -2.59
N LYS A 7 -9.19 9.91 -2.91
CA LYS A 7 -9.77 8.55 -2.95
C LYS A 7 -9.09 7.67 -4.00
N GLN A 8 -8.71 8.22 -5.15
CA GLN A 8 -7.94 7.48 -6.15
C GLN A 8 -6.56 7.06 -5.63
N MET A 9 -5.86 7.92 -4.88
CA MET A 9 -4.59 7.58 -4.23
C MET A 9 -4.78 6.45 -3.21
N ASP A 10 -5.77 6.54 -2.32
CA ASP A 10 -6.09 5.49 -1.35
C ASP A 10 -6.33 4.13 -2.02
N VAL A 11 -7.16 4.09 -3.07
CA VAL A 11 -7.41 2.88 -3.85
C VAL A 11 -6.12 2.31 -4.45
N ARG A 12 -5.22 3.16 -4.96
CA ARG A 12 -3.96 2.71 -5.55
C ARG A 12 -2.99 2.18 -4.50
N ILE A 13 -2.89 2.84 -3.34
CA ILE A 13 -2.06 2.37 -2.21
C ILE A 13 -2.54 0.99 -1.74
N LYS A 14 -3.85 0.81 -1.57
CA LYS A 14 -4.46 -0.49 -1.21
C LYS A 14 -4.16 -1.59 -2.24
N LYS A 15 -4.18 -1.26 -3.54
CA LYS A 15 -3.81 -2.21 -4.60
C LYS A 15 -2.33 -2.60 -4.54
N ILE A 16 -1.42 -1.66 -4.27
CA ILE A 16 0.01 -1.95 -4.10
C ILE A 16 0.23 -2.89 -2.92
N LYS A 17 -0.41 -2.60 -1.78
CA LYS A 17 -0.34 -3.45 -0.58
C LYS A 17 -0.82 -4.87 -0.86
N LYS A 18 -1.96 -5.02 -1.55
CA LYS A 18 -2.49 -6.33 -1.94
C LYS A 18 -1.52 -7.10 -2.83
N ALA A 19 -1.01 -6.49 -3.89
CA ALA A 19 -0.05 -7.12 -4.79
C ALA A 19 1.25 -7.54 -4.08
N ALA A 20 1.74 -6.73 -3.14
CA ALA A 20 2.92 -7.08 -2.33
C ALA A 20 2.67 -8.25 -1.38
N GLN A 21 1.46 -8.34 -0.81
CA GLN A 21 1.04 -9.47 0.01
C GLN A 21 0.96 -10.76 -0.82
N GLU A 22 0.36 -10.69 -2.01
CA GLU A 22 0.28 -11.80 -2.97
C GLU A 22 1.69 -12.27 -3.40
N LEU A 23 2.62 -11.36 -3.67
CA LEU A 23 4.02 -11.71 -3.97
C LEU A 23 4.71 -12.46 -2.83
N LYS A 24 4.41 -12.10 -1.58
CA LYS A 24 4.96 -12.77 -0.40
C LYS A 24 4.40 -14.18 -0.23
N GLU A 25 3.12 -14.38 -0.52
CA GLU A 25 2.47 -15.69 -0.51
C GLU A 25 2.98 -16.60 -1.63
N LEU A 26 3.21 -16.03 -2.82
CA LEU A 26 3.73 -16.75 -3.99
C LEU A 26 5.25 -16.95 -3.97
N SER A 27 5.98 -16.35 -3.02
CA SER A 27 7.44 -16.31 -3.03
C SER A 27 8.09 -17.69 -2.98
N GLY A 28 7.38 -18.70 -2.44
CA GLY A 28 7.88 -20.08 -2.35
C GLY A 28 9.19 -20.22 -1.57
N GLY A 29 9.50 -19.27 -0.68
CA GLY A 29 10.75 -19.23 0.08
C GLY A 29 11.93 -18.54 -0.62
N ILE A 30 11.71 -17.88 -1.78
CA ILE A 30 12.72 -17.03 -2.41
C ILE A 30 12.93 -15.80 -1.52
N GLN A 31 13.98 -15.83 -0.68
CA GLN A 31 14.25 -14.78 0.31
C GLN A 31 14.33 -13.36 -0.29
N ALA A 32 14.84 -13.23 -1.51
CA ALA A 32 14.92 -11.94 -2.19
C ALA A 32 13.51 -11.37 -2.47
N VAL A 33 12.57 -12.22 -2.87
CA VAL A 33 11.17 -11.81 -3.10
C VAL A 33 10.51 -11.46 -1.77
N ASP A 34 10.65 -12.29 -0.74
CA ASP A 34 10.08 -12.02 0.59
C ASP A 34 10.53 -10.70 1.20
N ARG A 35 11.84 -10.41 1.10
CA ARG A 35 12.41 -9.16 1.62
C ARG A 35 11.89 -7.96 0.85
N ASN A 36 11.82 -8.03 -0.48
CA ASN A 36 11.32 -6.93 -1.30
C ASN A 36 9.82 -6.71 -1.11
N ALA A 37 9.01 -7.77 -1.08
CA ALA A 37 7.60 -7.71 -0.77
C ALA A 37 7.35 -7.06 0.61
N SER A 38 8.14 -7.44 1.62
CA SER A 38 8.05 -6.85 2.96
C SER A 38 8.41 -5.36 2.99
N ARG A 39 9.43 -4.93 2.22
CA ARG A 39 9.77 -3.49 2.07
C ARG A 39 8.64 -2.72 1.40
N ILE A 40 8.05 -3.26 0.32
CA ILE A 40 6.93 -2.62 -0.37
C ILE A 40 5.73 -2.47 0.58
N LEU A 41 5.42 -3.49 1.39
CA LEU A 41 4.36 -3.41 2.41
C LEU A 41 4.63 -2.29 3.42
N ALA A 42 5.86 -2.14 3.89
CA ALA A 42 6.24 -1.06 4.81
C ALA A 42 6.06 0.33 4.15
N SER A 43 6.52 0.49 2.91
CA SER A 43 6.33 1.74 2.16
C SER A 43 4.84 2.03 1.88
N ALA A 44 4.05 1.02 1.53
CA ALA A 44 2.61 1.17 1.33
C ALA A 44 1.92 1.61 2.63
N LYS A 45 2.30 1.05 3.78
CA LYS A 45 1.78 1.48 5.08
C LYS A 45 2.12 2.94 5.40
N MET A 46 3.33 3.40 5.06
CA MET A 46 3.69 4.81 5.19
C MET A 46 2.83 5.71 4.31
N LEU A 47 2.57 5.30 3.06
CA LEU A 47 1.67 6.04 2.18
C LEU A 47 0.24 6.10 2.71
N GLU A 48 -0.27 5.02 3.32
CA GLU A 48 -1.58 5.01 4.00
C GLU A 48 -1.61 6.09 5.11
N ILE A 49 -0.58 6.15 5.95
CA ILE A 49 -0.45 7.14 7.05
C ILE A 49 -0.34 8.56 6.49
N ASN A 50 0.38 8.77 5.38
CA ASN A 50 0.57 10.11 4.81
C ASN A 50 -0.73 10.75 4.31
N ILE A 51 -1.80 9.98 4.11
CA ILE A 51 -3.07 10.48 3.59
C ILE A 51 -4.27 10.22 4.51
N SER A 52 -4.09 9.51 5.64
CA SER A 52 -5.19 9.10 6.53
C SER A 52 -5.98 10.28 7.06
N ASP A 53 -5.28 11.29 7.59
CA ASP A 53 -5.91 12.45 8.24
C ASP A 53 -6.74 13.26 7.22
N LEU A 54 -6.25 13.32 5.98
CA LEU A 54 -6.95 13.99 4.88
C LEU A 54 -8.21 13.23 4.44
N LEU A 55 -8.24 11.90 4.60
CA LEU A 55 -9.43 11.10 4.33
C LEU A 55 -10.46 11.27 5.45
N GLU A 56 -10.02 11.32 6.70
CA GLU A 56 -10.88 11.46 7.88
C GLU A 56 -11.60 12.81 7.95
N ILE A 57 -10.95 13.91 7.59
CA ILE A 57 -11.55 15.26 7.59
C ILE A 57 -12.66 15.40 6.54
N ASN A 58 -12.70 14.51 5.54
CA ASN A 58 -13.65 14.56 4.42
C ASN A 58 -14.66 13.39 4.43
N LEU A 59 -14.81 12.70 5.57
CA LEU A 59 -15.88 11.75 5.88
C LEU A 59 -17.03 12.47 6.58
#